data_AF-A0A7Z1A4B1-F1
#
_entry.id   AF-A0A7Z1A4B1-F1
#
_cell.length_a   1.000
_cell.length_b   1.000
_cell.length_c   1.000
_cell.angle_alpha   90.00
_cell.angle_beta   90.00
_cell.angle_gamma   90.00
#
_symmetry.space_group_name_H-M   'P 1'
#
loop_
_entity.id
_entity.type
_entity.pdbx_description
1 polymer ?
#
loop_
_entity_poly.entity_id
_entity_poly.type
_entity_poly.pdbx_seq_one_letter_code
_entity_poly.pdbx_strand_id
1 'polypeptide(L)'
;MLIGGTYQAGDAGITIQSAGSTMLQAGQDSIYDKETQVSKRGKIKRKTTVTTTTEQIANGEAVKLNANAITVQANDNLYAYATEFNAPAGQIQLKSGEALGLCAV
;
A
#
# COMPACT_ATOMS: atom_id res chain seq x y z
N MET A 1 3.10 2.52 13.69
CA MET A 1 2.71 1.80 12.46
C MET A 1 2.08 2.83 11.53
N LEU A 2 2.56 2.94 10.29
CA LEU A 2 1.91 3.71 9.23
C LEU A 2 1.25 2.72 8.27
N ILE A 3 -0.01 2.97 7.92
CA ILE A 3 -0.81 2.10 7.07
C ILE A 3 -1.30 2.90 5.88
N GLY A 4 -0.84 2.50 4.69
CA GLY A 4 -1.19 3.10 3.41
C GLY A 4 -1.01 4.61 3.34
N GLY A 5 -1.40 5.19 2.21
CA GLY A 5 -1.44 6.64 2.04
C GLY A 5 -0.13 7.29 1.59
N THR A 6 -0.28 8.52 1.11
CA THR A 6 0.84 9.36 0.66
C THR A 6 1.16 10.44 1.69
N TYR A 7 2.40 10.44 2.17
CA TYR A 7 2.96 11.41 3.10
C TYR A 7 3.94 12.29 2.35
N GLN A 8 3.70 13.59 2.32
CA GLN A 8 4.51 14.55 1.59
C GLN A 8 5.07 15.62 2.52
N ALA A 9 6.37 15.86 2.44
CA ALA A 9 7.01 17.04 2.99
C ALA A 9 7.91 17.63 1.91
N GLY A 10 7.88 18.95 1.72
CA GLY A 10 8.77 19.62 0.76
C GLY A 10 10.24 19.59 1.25
N ASP A 11 10.83 20.76 1.45
CA ASP A 11 12.22 20.85 1.92
C ASP A 11 12.41 20.39 3.38
N ALA A 12 11.33 20.34 4.18
CA ALA A 12 11.38 20.02 5.61
C ALA A 12 11.73 18.55 5.92
N GLY A 13 11.61 17.64 4.94
CA GLY A 13 11.87 16.21 5.14
C GLY A 13 10.78 15.45 5.91
N ILE A 14 10.84 14.12 5.88
CA ILE A 14 10.01 13.20 6.68
C ILE A 14 10.92 12.51 7.69
N THR A 15 10.55 12.56 8.97
CA THR A 15 11.24 11.81 10.05
C THR A 15 10.24 10.96 10.80
N ILE A 16 10.48 9.66 10.86
CA ILE A 16 9.72 8.67 11.64
C ILE A 16 10.68 8.05 12.65
N GLN A 17 10.39 8.19 13.94
CA GLN A 17 11.21 7.65 15.02
C GLN A 17 10.34 6.82 15.97
N SER A 18 10.80 5.62 16.31
CA SER A 18 10.15 4.73 17.26
C SER A 18 11.15 4.19 18.28
N ALA A 19 10.74 4.18 19.55
CA ALA A 19 11.49 3.55 20.64
C ALA A 19 11.45 2.01 20.60
N GLY A 20 10.63 1.43 19.72
CA GLY A 20 10.61 -0.01 19.46
C GLY A 20 10.56 -0.30 17.97
N SER A 21 9.89 -1.40 17.59
CA SER A 21 9.74 -1.75 16.17
C SER A 21 8.86 -0.76 15.39
N THR A 22 9.12 -0.61 14.09
CA THR A 22 8.33 0.19 13.14
C THR A 22 7.89 -0.68 11.97
N MET A 23 6.62 -0.56 11.60
CA MET A 23 6.06 -1.16 10.40
C MET A 23 5.41 -0.09 9.52
N LEU A 24 5.85 -0.05 8.26
CA LEU A 24 5.24 0.68 7.15
C LEU A 24 4.59 -0.39 6.26
N GLN A 25 3.27 -0.33 6.09
CA GLN A 25 2.54 -1.36 5.37
C GLN A 25 1.47 -0.73 4.50
N ALA A 26 1.28 -1.25 3.28
CA ALA A 26 0.13 -0.86 2.47
C ALA A 26 -1.19 -1.01 3.23
N GLY A 27 -2.15 -0.12 2.94
CA GLY A 27 -3.52 -0.30 3.41
C GLY A 27 -4.12 -1.57 2.81
N GLN A 28 -4.88 -2.33 3.62
CA GLN A 28 -5.69 -3.41 3.07
C GLN A 28 -6.77 -2.81 2.16
N ASP A 29 -6.96 -3.39 0.98
CA ASP A 29 -8.13 -3.11 0.17
C ASP A 29 -9.40 -3.46 0.96
N SER A 30 -10.38 -2.56 0.91
CA SER A 30 -11.75 -3.01 1.02
C SER A 30 -12.06 -3.81 -0.24
N ILE A 31 -12.05 -5.14 -0.13
CA ILE A 31 -12.51 -6.03 -1.21
C ILE A 31 -13.99 -5.71 -1.44
N TYR A 32 -14.27 -4.90 -2.46
CA TYR A 32 -15.62 -4.72 -2.97
C TYR A 32 -15.84 -5.76 -4.06
N ASP A 33 -16.50 -6.86 -3.72
CA ASP A 33 -17.06 -7.76 -4.72
C ASP A 33 -18.19 -7.02 -5.44
N LYS A 34 -17.87 -6.33 -6.54
CA LYS A 34 -18.90 -5.74 -7.40
C LYS A 34 -19.48 -6.85 -8.28
N GLU A 35 -20.42 -7.62 -7.74
CA GLU A 35 -21.20 -8.55 -8.54
C GLU A 35 -22.11 -7.78 -9.52
N THR A 36 -21.76 -7.79 -10.81
CA THR A 36 -22.65 -7.28 -11.86
C THR A 36 -23.28 -8.48 -12.57
N GLN A 37 -24.53 -8.80 -12.23
CA GLN A 37 -25.30 -9.81 -12.95
C GLN A 37 -26.03 -9.18 -14.14
N VAL A 38 -25.61 -9.51 -15.36
CA VAL A 38 -26.36 -9.17 -16.57
C VAL A 38 -27.12 -10.42 -17.03
N SER A 39 -28.46 -10.37 -16.96
CA SER A 39 -29.31 -11.44 -17.50
C SER A 39 -29.98 -11.00 -18.80
N LYS A 40 -29.76 -11.75 -19.88
CA LYS A 40 -30.49 -11.57 -21.16
C LYS A 40 -31.50 -12.71 -21.32
N ARG A 41 -32.80 -12.37 -21.37
CA ARG A 41 -33.88 -13.35 -21.66
C ARG A 41 -34.24 -13.32 -23.15
N GLY A 42 -33.89 -14.37 -23.87
CA GLY A 42 -34.41 -14.60 -25.23
C GLY A 42 -35.90 -15.01 -25.22
N LYS A 43 -36.66 -14.57 -26.22
CA LYS A 43 -38.00 -15.11 -26.50
C LYS A 43 -37.83 -16.44 -27.22
N ILE A 44 -38.44 -17.49 -26.65
CA ILE A 44 -38.62 -18.85 -27.19
C ILE A 44 -37.40 -19.78 -26.94
N LYS A 45 -37.61 -20.80 -26.08
CA LYS A 45 -36.67 -21.85 -25.62
C LYS A 45 -35.38 -21.33 -24.98
N ARG A 46 -35.54 -20.87 -23.73
CA ARG A 46 -34.61 -20.02 -22.95
C ARG A 46 -33.29 -20.71 -22.57
N LYS A 47 -32.18 -20.25 -23.15
CA LYS A 47 -30.85 -20.31 -22.52
C LYS A 47 -30.64 -18.98 -21.79
N THR A 48 -30.54 -19.01 -20.47
CA THR A 48 -30.10 -17.85 -19.67
C THR A 48 -28.58 -17.88 -19.62
N THR A 49 -27.92 -16.87 -20.19
CA THR A 49 -26.49 -16.65 -19.96
C THR A 49 -26.38 -15.67 -18.80
N VAL A 50 -25.83 -16.14 -17.68
CA VAL A 50 -25.39 -15.28 -16.58
C VAL A 50 -23.89 -15.09 -16.75
N THR A 51 -23.47 -13.86 -16.97
CA THR A 51 -22.05 -13.50 -16.93
C THR A 51 -21.80 -12.87 -15.58
N THR A 52 -21.04 -13.56 -14.73
CA THR A 52 -20.50 -12.99 -13.49
C THR A 52 -19.07 -12.54 -13.80
N THR A 53 -18.80 -11.24 -13.65
CA THR A 53 -17.45 -10.71 -13.68
C THR A 53 -17.06 -10.39 -12.24
N THR A 54 -16.06 -11.10 -11.72
CA THR A 54 -15.42 -10.77 -10.44
C THR A 54 -14.13 -10.02 -10.75
N GLU A 55 -14.11 -8.72 -10.50
CA GLU A 55 -12.88 -7.93 -10.58
C GLU A 55 -12.27 -7.87 -9.18
N GLN A 56 -11.16 -8.58 -8.97
CA GLN A 56 -10.31 -8.37 -7.80
C GLN A 56 -9.40 -7.18 -8.10
N ILE A 57 -9.82 -5.99 -7.67
CA ILE A 57 -8.91 -4.84 -7.64
C ILE A 57 -8.17 -4.92 -6.31
N ALA A 58 -7.00 -5.55 -6.34
CA ALA A 58 -6.06 -5.53 -5.24
C ALA A 58 -5.09 -4.35 -5.44
N ASN A 59 -5.55 -3.12 -5.19
CA ASN A 59 -4.70 -1.92 -5.23
C ASN A 59 -4.48 -1.41 -3.81
N GLY A 60 -3.96 -2.27 -2.92
CA GLY A 60 -3.56 -1.87 -1.58
C GLY A 60 -2.69 -0.63 -1.66
N GLU A 61 -3.17 0.49 -1.11
CA GLU A 61 -2.48 1.77 -1.25
C GLU A 61 -1.12 1.66 -0.55
N ALA A 62 -0.05 1.64 -1.34
CA ALA A 62 1.32 1.64 -0.84
C ALA A 62 1.54 2.82 0.11
N VAL A 63 2.38 2.65 1.14
CA VAL A 63 2.85 3.80 1.91
C VAL A 63 3.83 4.56 1.02
N LYS A 64 3.53 5.81 0.69
CA LYS A 64 4.42 6.66 -0.12
C LYS A 64 5.00 7.77 0.73
N LEU A 65 6.31 7.77 0.94
CA LEU A 65 7.03 8.85 1.61
C LEU A 65 7.71 9.70 0.53
N ASN A 66 7.23 10.93 0.32
CA ASN A 66 7.76 11.87 -0.67
C ASN A 66 8.36 13.08 0.06
N ALA A 67 9.69 13.18 0.11
CA ALA A 67 10.35 14.35 0.68
C ALA A 67 11.79 14.51 0.24
N ASN A 68 12.35 15.72 0.37
CA ASN A 68 13.77 15.94 0.06
C ASN A 68 14.69 15.08 0.94
N ALA A 69 14.39 14.93 2.23
CA ALA A 69 15.07 13.99 3.11
C ALA A 69 14.05 13.09 3.81
N ILE A 70 14.31 11.77 3.84
CA ILE A 70 13.46 10.79 4.53
C ILE A 70 14.33 10.03 5.53
N THR A 71 13.97 10.06 6.81
CA THR A 71 14.62 9.30 7.87
C THR A 71 13.60 8.44 8.59
N VAL A 72 13.83 7.13 8.63
CA VAL A 72 13.03 6.18 9.42
C VAL A 72 13.96 5.45 10.37
N GLN A 73 13.71 5.57 11.67
CA GLN A 73 14.53 4.98 12.72
C GLN A 73 13.66 4.19 13.68
N ALA A 74 13.92 2.89 13.76
CA ALA A 74 13.38 1.98 14.77
C ALA A 74 14.51 1.55 15.71
N ASN A 75 14.25 1.55 17.02
CA ASN A 75 15.22 1.00 17.98
C ASN A 75 15.35 -0.52 17.87
N ASP A 76 14.25 -1.19 17.52
CA ASP A 76 14.23 -2.65 17.32
C ASP A 76 14.19 -2.91 15.79
N ASN A 77 13.11 -3.50 15.29
CA ASN A 77 12.95 -3.90 13.89
C ASN A 77 12.29 -2.81 13.03
N LEU A 78 12.74 -2.65 11.79
CA LEU A 78 12.07 -1.84 10.77
C LEU A 78 11.62 -2.74 9.63
N TYR A 79 10.29 -2.82 9.43
CA TYR A 79 9.70 -3.51 8.30
C TYR A 79 8.96 -2.54 7.37
N ALA A 80 9.29 -2.59 6.09
CA ALA A 80 8.61 -1.85 5.04
C ALA A 80 8.04 -2.82 4.01
N TYR A 81 6.71 -2.93 3.99
CA TYR A 81 5.94 -3.76 3.07
C TYR A 81 5.21 -2.85 2.09
N ALA A 82 5.44 -3.03 0.79
CA ALA A 82 4.80 -2.24 -0.26
C ALA A 82 4.91 -0.72 0.03
N THR A 83 6.14 -0.26 0.31
CA THR A 83 6.44 1.13 0.67
C THR A 83 7.31 1.76 -0.41
N GLU A 84 6.91 2.93 -0.89
CA GLU A 84 7.64 3.77 -1.84
C GLU A 84 8.35 4.89 -1.06
N PHE A 85 9.67 4.97 -1.20
CA PHE A 85 10.47 6.07 -0.65
C PHE A 85 10.99 6.92 -1.81
N ASN A 86 10.58 8.18 -1.86
CA ASN A 86 10.91 9.09 -2.94
C ASN A 86 11.57 10.37 -2.40
N ALA A 87 12.89 10.46 -2.62
CA ALA A 87 13.71 11.62 -2.28
C ALA A 87 14.53 12.06 -3.50
N PRO A 88 13.92 12.78 -4.46
CA PRO A 88 14.51 12.99 -5.79
C PRO A 88 15.79 13.82 -5.79
N ALA A 89 15.99 14.68 -4.79
CA ALA A 89 17.14 15.56 -4.66
C ALA A 89 17.89 15.45 -3.32
N GLY A 90 17.51 14.49 -2.48
CA GLY A 90 18.17 14.31 -1.18
C GLY A 90 18.27 12.85 -0.77
N GLN A 91 18.14 12.56 0.52
CA GLN A 91 18.61 11.29 1.09
C GLN A 91 17.51 10.48 1.75
N ILE A 92 17.61 9.16 1.64
CA ILE A 92 16.80 8.20 2.39
C ILE A 92 17.72 7.50 3.39
N GLN A 93 17.39 7.59 4.68
CA GLN A 93 18.07 6.88 5.77
C GLN A 93 17.09 5.95 6.47
N LEU A 94 17.37 4.66 6.43
CA LEU A 94 16.63 3.63 7.17
C LEU A 94 17.55 3.05 8.25
N LYS A 95 17.13 3.13 9.51
CA LYS A 95 17.87 2.64 10.67
C LYS A 95 17.02 1.68 11.49
N SER A 96 17.60 0.54 11.82
CA SER A 96 17.03 -0.47 12.70
C SER A 96 18.12 -0.93 13.66
N GLY A 97 17.77 -1.19 14.92
CA GLY A 97 18.71 -1.76 15.88
C GLY A 97 18.84 -3.29 15.78
N GLU A 98 17.79 -3.97 15.31
CA GLU A 98 17.78 -5.43 15.15
C GLU A 98 17.70 -5.86 13.68
N ALA A 99 16.51 -5.85 13.06
CA ALA A 99 16.31 -6.28 11.68
C ALA A 99 15.69 -5.20 10.78
N LEU A 100 16.27 -5.05 9.58
CA LEU A 100 15.70 -4.27 8.48
C LEU A 100 15.11 -5.22 7.43
N GLY A 101 13.78 -5.22 7.29
CA GLY A 101 13.07 -6.00 6.26
C GLY A 101 12.40 -5.10 5.23
N LEU A 102 12.75 -5.29 3.95
CA LEU A 102 12.16 -4.59 2.81
C LEU A 102 11.49 -5.61 1.90
N CYS A 103 10.18 -5.51 1.74
CA CYS A 103 9.40 -6.46 0.96
C CYS A 103 8.57 -5.74 -0.11
N ALA A 104 8.82 -6.11 -1.36
CA ALA A 104 7.95 -5.78 -2.48
C ALA A 104 6.70 -6.69 -2.47
N VAL A 105 5.67 -6.26 -3.20
CA VAL A 105 4.45 -7.02 -3.50
C VAL A 105 4.31 -7.18 -5.00
#